data_AF-A0A6B3GVN2-F1
#
_entry.id   AF-A0A6B3GVN2-F1
#
_cell.length_a   1.000
_cell.length_b   1.000
_cell.length_c   1.000
_cell.angle_alpha   90.00
_cell.angle_beta   90.00
_cell.angle_gamma   90.00
#
_symmetry.space_group_name_H-M   'P 1'
#
loop_
_entity.id
_entity.type
_entity.pdbx_description
1 polymer ?
#
loop_
_entity_poly.entity_id
_entity_poly.type
_entity_poly.pdbx_seq_one_letter_code
_entity_poly.pdbx_strand_id
1 'polypeptide(L)' 'LWMDVPARTAHLRGERRDGPEQAAFWRGWVPAERRHFASDPSRPFADTLVRHGAAEPALLSGPGRGHLNRRAGDRG' A
#
# COMPACT_ATOMS: atom_id res chain seq x y z
N LEU A 1 2.15 -5.11 6.03
CA LEU A 1 1.51 -3.76 6.06
C LEU A 1 1.42 -3.24 4.62
N TRP A 2 0.29 -2.65 4.23
CA TRP A 2 0.09 -1.96 2.94
C TRP A 2 -0.34 -0.51 3.18
N MET A 3 0.23 0.43 2.43
CA MET A 3 -0.17 1.83 2.45
C MET A 3 -1.03 2.16 1.23
N ASP A 4 -2.27 2.53 1.47
CA ASP A 4 -3.21 2.97 0.44
C ASP A 4 -3.18 4.50 0.32
N VAL A 5 -2.18 4.99 -0.40
CA VAL A 5 -2.05 6.40 -0.77
C VAL A 5 -2.36 6.50 -2.26
N PRO A 6 -3.24 7.42 -2.70
CA PRO A 6 -3.46 7.65 -4.12
C PRO A 6 -2.14 7.95 -4.83
N ALA A 7 -1.83 7.23 -5.92
CA ALA A 7 -0.55 7.32 -6.62
C ALA A 7 -0.17 8.76 -6.96
N ARG A 8 -1.11 9.55 -7.50
CA ARG A 8 -0.90 10.98 -7.80
C ARG A 8 -0.47 11.79 -6.57
N THR A 9 -1.06 11.51 -5.40
CA THR A 9 -0.69 12.18 -4.15
C THR A 9 0.73 11.81 -3.73
N ALA A 10 1.11 10.54 -3.85
CA ALA A 10 2.46 10.08 -3.56
C ALA A 10 3.48 10.72 -4.52
N HIS A 11 3.19 10.74 -5.82
CA HIS A 11 4.06 11.33 -6.85
C HIS A 11 4.29 12.83 -6.63
N LEU A 12 3.21 13.60 -6.44
CA LEU A 12 3.31 15.04 -6.19
C LEU A 12 4.08 15.38 -4.91
N ARG A 13 3.97 14.54 -3.87
CA ARG A 13 4.75 14.71 -2.64
C ARG A 13 6.22 14.40 -2.86
N GLY A 14 6.51 13.35 -3.62
CA GLY A 14 7.87 12.97 -3.97
C GLY A 14 8.57 14.00 -4.85
N GLU A 15 7.93 14.44 -5.94
CA GLU A 15 8.46 15.50 -6.81
C GLU A 15 8.72 16.80 -6.04
N ARG A 16 7.80 17.20 -5.15
CA ARG A 16 7.99 18.40 -4.32
C ARG A 16 9.13 18.25 -3.31
N ARG A 17 9.30 17.06 -2.74
CA ARG A 17 10.38 16.78 -1.78
C ARG A 17 11.74 16.79 -2.47
N ASP A 18 11.82 16.21 -3.66
CA ASP A 18 13.09 15.96 -4.35
C ASP A 18 13.51 17.14 -5.25
N GLY A 19 12.57 18.02 -5.61
CA GLY A 19 12.86 19.25 -6.36
C GLY A 19 13.04 19.04 -7.87
N PRO A 20 13.20 20.14 -8.64
CA PRO A 20 13.20 20.11 -10.10
C PRO A 20 14.41 19.37 -10.71
N GLU A 21 15.53 19.30 -9.99
CA GLU A 21 16.74 18.58 -10.44
C GLU A 21 16.46 17.09 -10.68
N GLN A 22 15.51 16.51 -9.94
CA GLN A 22 15.12 15.11 -10.04
C GLN A 22 13.99 14.85 -11.05
N ALA A 23 13.53 15.85 -11.82
CA ALA A 23 12.38 15.70 -12.71
C ALA A 23 12.55 14.59 -13.77
N ALA A 24 13.78 14.39 -14.28
CA ALA A 24 14.06 13.32 -15.24
C ALA A 24 13.89 11.92 -14.62
N PHE A 25 14.30 11.75 -13.37
CA PHE A 25 14.09 10.52 -12.62
C PHE A 25 12.60 10.24 -12.44
N TRP A 26 11.84 11.24 -11.98
CA TRP A 26 10.39 11.10 -11.76
C TRP A 26 9.62 10.74 -13.04
N ARG A 27 9.99 11.31 -14.20
CA ARG A 27 9.42 10.96 -15.51
C ARG A 27 9.62 9.49 -15.89
N GLY A 28 10.75 8.89 -15.52
CA GLY A 28 11.02 7.47 -15.76
C GLY A 28 10.40 6.55 -14.70
N TRP A 29 10.42 6.97 -13.44
CA TRP A 29 9.99 6.18 -12.30
C TRP A 29 8.46 6.03 -12.24
N VAL A 30 7.68 7.09 -12.48
CA VAL A 30 6.20 7.06 -12.38
C VAL A 30 5.57 5.99 -13.29
N PRO A 31 5.90 5.87 -14.59
CA PRO A 31 5.37 4.82 -15.43
C PRO A 31 5.80 3.41 -14.99
N ALA A 32 7.04 3.26 -14.52
CA ALA A 32 7.56 1.98 -14.04
C ALA A 32 6.82 1.51 -12.77
N GLU A 33 6.63 2.40 -11.82
CA GLU A 33 5.88 2.14 -10.59
C GLU A 33 4.42 1.77 -10.89
N ARG A 34 3.75 2.48 -11.80
CA ARG A 34 2.37 2.16 -12.21
C ARG A 34 2.25 0.76 -12.80
N ARG A 35 3.23 0.33 -13.62
CA ARG A 35 3.27 -1.02 -14.18
C ARG A 35 3.48 -2.07 -13.08
N HIS A 36 4.40 -1.80 -12.16
CA HIS A 36 4.66 -2.68 -11.02
C HIS A 36 3.38 -2.92 -10.21
N PHE A 37 2.72 -1.85 -9.75
CA PHE A 37 1.51 -1.98 -8.94
C PHE A 37 0.29 -2.54 -9.68
N ALA A 38 0.18 -2.34 -11.01
CA ALA A 38 -0.88 -2.98 -11.80
C ALA A 38 -0.79 -4.51 -11.81
N SER A 39 0.43 -5.04 -11.62
CA SER A 39 0.70 -6.47 -11.55
C SER A 39 0.96 -7.00 -10.14
N ASP A 40 0.93 -6.15 -9.11
CA ASP A 40 1.36 -6.52 -7.76
C ASP A 40 0.28 -7.34 -7.02
N PRO A 41 0.51 -8.64 -6.76
CA PRO A 41 -0.47 -9.47 -6.08
C PRO A 41 -0.35 -9.36 -4.55
N SER A 42 0.54 -8.54 -4.00
CA SER A 42 0.90 -8.58 -2.58
C SER A 42 -0.09 -7.89 -1.63
N ARG A 43 -0.92 -6.95 -2.13
CA ARG A 43 -1.89 -6.21 -1.29
C ARG A 43 -2.82 -7.12 -0.46
N PRO A 44 -3.46 -8.17 -1.00
CA PRO A 44 -4.27 -9.11 -0.21
C PRO A 44 -3.49 -9.87 0.86
N PHE A 45 -2.16 -9.96 0.77
CA PHE A 45 -1.33 -10.66 1.75
C PHE A 45 -0.84 -9.75 2.89
N ALA A 46 -1.06 -8.45 2.80
CA ALA A 46 -0.70 -7.54 3.88
C ALA A 46 -1.65 -7.70 5.08
N ASP A 47 -1.09 -7.74 6.29
CA ASP A 47 -1.88 -7.87 7.51
C ASP A 47 -2.75 -6.66 7.86
N THR A 48 -2.25 -5.48 7.51
CA THR A 48 -2.80 -4.19 7.89
C THR A 48 -2.78 -3.28 6.68
N LEU A 49 -3.84 -2.48 6.53
CA LEU A 49 -4.01 -1.42 5.56
C LEU A 49 -4.02 -0.07 6.27
N VAL A 50 -3.06 0.79 5.93
CA VAL A 50 -3.04 2.19 6.36
C VAL A 50 -3.53 3.04 5.19
N ARG A 51 -4.63 3.76 5.38
CA ARG A 51 -5.17 4.68 4.37
C ARG A 51 -4.69 6.09 4.65
N HIS A 52 -4.38 6.84 3.59
CA HIS A 52 -4.05 8.26 3.76
C HIS A 52 -5.22 9.01 4.43
N GLY A 53 -4.95 9.68 5.56
CA GLY A 53 -5.95 10.47 6.30
C GLY A 53 -6.89 9.67 7.21
N ALA A 54 -6.74 8.34 7.30
CA ALA A 54 -7.47 7.56 8.30
C ALA A 54 -6.85 7.76 9.68
N ALA A 55 -7.70 7.93 10.70
CA ALA A 55 -7.25 8.01 12.09
C ALA A 55 -6.64 6.68 12.56
N GLU A 56 -7.21 5.55 12.10
CA GLU A 56 -6.79 4.21 12.52
C GLU A 56 -6.55 3.28 11.31
N PRO A 57 -5.56 2.37 11.37
CA PRO A 57 -5.35 1.35 10.35
C PRO A 57 -6.46 0.29 10.35
N ALA A 58 -6.82 -0.21 9.17
CA ALA A 58 -7.75 -1.33 9.01
C ALA A 58 -7.01 -2.66 8.88
N LEU A 59 -7.60 -3.77 9.33
CA LEU A 59 -7.08 -5.12 9.04
C LEU A 59 -7.58 -5.58 7.67
N LEU A 60 -6.71 -6.23 6.89
CA LEU A 60 -7.13 -6.88 5.64
C LEU A 60 -7.44 -8.35 5.91
N SER A 61 -8.49 -8.85 5.26
CA SER A 61 -8.74 -10.29 5.12
C SER A 61 -8.13 -10.75 3.81
N GLY A 62 -7.37 -11.85 3.84
CA GLY A 62 -6.66 -12.33 2.66
C GLY A 62 -6.31 -13.81 2.71
N PRO A 63 -5.91 -14.41 1.58
CA PRO A 63 -5.65 -15.84 1.48
C PRO A 63 -4.52 -16.33 2.41
N GLY A 64 -3.63 -15.44 2.86
CA GLY A 64 -2.62 -15.75 3.89
C GLY A 64 -3.18 -15.98 5.30
N ARG A 65 -4.45 -15.65 5.57
CA ARG A 65 -5.06 -15.65 6.91
C ARG A 65 -5.97 -16.85 7.21
N GLY A 66 -6.12 -17.79 6.27
CA GLY A 66 -6.94 -18.99 6.45
C GLY A 66 -6.57 -19.89 7.63
N HIS A 67 -5.41 -19.70 8.27
CA HIS A 67 -4.89 -20.56 9.33
C HIS A 67 -4.98 -19.97 10.76
N LEU A 68 -5.36 -18.70 10.94
CA LEU A 68 -5.33 -18.05 12.27
C LEU A 68 -6.71 -17.89 12.93
N ASN A 69 -7.80 -18.19 12.23
CA ASN A 69 -9.15 -17.95 12.77
C ASN A 69 -9.76 -19.12 13.58
N ARG A 70 -8.97 -20.12 14.02
CA ARG A 70 -9.47 -21.25 14.85
C ARG A 70 -9.17 -21.14 16.35
N ARG A 71 -8.90 -19.96 16.91
CA ARG A 71 -8.81 -19.80 18.37
C ARG A 71 -9.44 -18.50 18.85
N ALA A 72 -10.74 -18.35 18.62
CA ALA A 72 -11.58 -17.41 19.37
C ALA A 72 -13.03 -17.91 19.32
N GLY A 73 -13.28 -19.11 19.86
CA GLY A 73 -14.60 -19.71 19.86
C GLY A 73 -14.80 -20.80 20.91
N ASP A 74 -13.98 -20.81 21.97
CA ASP A 74 -14.18 -21.74 23.08
C ASP A 74 -13.85 -21.03 24.40
N ARG A 75 -14.87 -20.38 24.94
CA ARG A 75 -15.04 -20.19 26.38
C ARG A 75 -16.52 -20.43 26.67
N GLY A 76 -16.81 -21.68 27.04
CA GLY A 76 -18.00 -22.02 27.81
C GLY A 76 -17.98 -21.44 29.21
#